data_AF-A0A2N2AY77-F1
#
_entry.id   AF-A0A2N2AY77-F1
#
_cell.length_a   1.000
_cell.length_b   1.000
_cell.length_c   1.000
_cell.angle_alpha   90.00
_cell.angle_beta   90.00
_cell.angle_gamma   90.00
#
_symmetry.space_group_name_H-M   'P 1'
#
loop_
_entity.id
_entity.type
_entity.pdbx_description
1 polymer ?
#
loop_
_entity_poly.entity_id
_entity_poly.type
_entity_poly.pdbx_seq_one_letter_code
_entity_poly.pdbx_strand_id
1 'polypeptide(L)' 'MLHPSYTDLMSTINERNLTKDQLVSRYSIVIATAKRARQIVDGDEPLISKKSPRPLSNAVWELYEGLIDVV' A
#
# COMPACT_ATOMS: atom_id res chain seq x y z
N MET A 1 -2.19 -9.08 13.50
CA MET A 1 -2.62 -9.12 12.08
C MET A 1 -2.17 -7.84 11.41
N LEU A 2 -1.89 -7.84 10.10
CA LEU A 2 -1.57 -6.61 9.38
C LEU A 2 -2.83 -5.73 9.36
N HIS A 3 -2.71 -4.52 9.87
CA HIS A 3 -3.70 -3.47 9.72
C HIS A 3 -3.07 -2.31 8.96
N PRO A 4 -3.79 -1.71 8.00
CA PRO A 4 -5.13 -2.09 7.52
C PRO A 4 -5.20 -3.48 6.86
N SER A 5 -6.39 -4.07 6.85
CA SER A 5 -6.62 -5.40 6.28
C SER A 5 -6.72 -5.34 4.74
N TYR A 6 -6.72 -6.50 4.08
CA TYR A 6 -6.88 -6.56 2.63
C TYR A 6 -8.22 -5.96 2.16
N THR A 7 -9.31 -6.23 2.87
CA THR A 7 -10.63 -5.69 2.52
C THR A 7 -10.66 -4.17 2.64
N ASP A 8 -10.01 -3.63 3.67
CA ASP A 8 -9.89 -2.19 3.87
C ASP A 8 -9.11 -1.56 2.70
N LEU A 9 -7.94 -2.13 2.36
CA LEU A 9 -7.13 -1.66 1.24
C LEU A 9 -7.91 -1.69 -0.08
N MET A 10 -8.62 -2.78 -0.35
CA MET A 10 -9.37 -2.93 -1.60
C MET A 10 -10.50 -1.90 -1.73
N SER A 11 -11.26 -1.69 -0.65
CA SER A 11 -12.34 -0.68 -0.64
C SER A 11 -11.77 0.71 -0.85
N THR A 12 -10.78 1.11 -0.04
CA THR A 12 -10.21 2.45 -0.07
C THR A 12 -9.51 2.77 -1.40
N ILE A 13 -8.87 1.79 -2.05
CA ILE A 13 -8.24 2.00 -3.36
C ILE A 13 -9.28 2.15 -4.47
N ASN A 14 -10.33 1.32 -4.47
CA ASN A 14 -11.39 1.39 -5.47
C ASN A 14 -12.23 2.66 -5.34
N GLU A 15 -12.50 3.11 -4.11
CA GLU A 15 -13.16 4.40 -3.85
C GLU A 15 -12.33 5.59 -4.35
N ARG A 16 -10.99 5.51 -4.27
CA ARG A 16 -10.10 6.54 -4.81
C ARG A 16 -10.01 6.55 -6.34
N ASN A 17 -10.18 5.39 -6.98
CA ASN A 17 -9.97 5.20 -8.42
C ASN A 17 -11.30 5.00 -9.18
N LEU A 18 -12.29 5.88 -8.97
CA LEU A 18 -13.62 5.80 -9.61
C LEU A 18 -13.60 5.81 -11.15
N THR A 19 -12.53 6.31 -11.76
CA THR A 19 -12.37 6.46 -13.22
C THR A 19 -11.53 5.36 -13.87
N LYS A 20 -10.89 4.49 -13.08
CA LYS A 20 -10.14 3.33 -13.58
C LYS A 20 -10.98 2.07 -13.40
N ASP A 21 -10.60 1.01 -14.11
CA ASP A 21 -11.14 -0.32 -13.85
C ASP A 21 -10.98 -0.66 -12.37
N GLN A 22 -12.05 -1.16 -11.75
CA GLN A 22 -12.01 -1.58 -10.36
C GLN A 22 -10.87 -2.57 -10.16
N LEU A 23 -10.07 -2.34 -9.11
CA LEU A 23 -9.08 -3.28 -8.67
C LEU A 23 -9.81 -4.55 -8.20
N VAL A 24 -9.66 -5.64 -8.95
CA VAL A 24 -10.22 -6.96 -8.62
C VAL A 24 -9.15 -7.95 -8.17
N SER A 25 -7.87 -7.59 -8.31
CA SER A 25 -6.74 -8.49 -8.09
C SER A 25 -6.04 -8.24 -6.76
N ARG A 26 -6.09 -9.24 -5.87
CA ARG A 26 -5.26 -9.33 -4.66
C ARG A 26 -3.76 -9.20 -4.95
N TYR A 27 -3.34 -9.74 -6.09
CA TYR A 27 -1.93 -9.76 -6.46
C TYR A 27 -1.38 -8.36 -6.73
N SER A 28 -2.19 -7.44 -7.26
CA SER A 28 -1.76 -6.06 -7.51
C SER A 28 -1.38 -5.35 -6.22
N ILE A 29 -2.18 -5.51 -5.16
CA ILE A 29 -1.87 -4.94 -3.83
C ILE A 29 -0.58 -5.55 -3.26
N VAL A 30 -0.43 -6.88 -3.36
CA VAL A 30 0.77 -7.58 -2.87
C VAL A 30 2.02 -7.11 -3.62
N ILE A 31 1.94 -6.96 -4.94
CA ILE A 31 3.07 -6.54 -5.76
C ILE A 31 3.44 -5.08 -5.45
N ALA A 32 2.46 -4.17 -5.36
CA ALA A 32 2.70 -2.77 -5.06
C ALA A 32 3.37 -2.59 -3.69
N THR A 33 2.80 -3.20 -2.65
CA THR A 33 3.33 -3.13 -1.27
C THR A 33 4.70 -3.81 -1.15
N ALA A 34 4.93 -4.94 -1.82
CA ALA A 34 6.22 -5.61 -1.83
C ALA A 34 7.32 -4.80 -2.56
N LYS A 35 6.99 -4.17 -3.69
CA LYS A 35 7.92 -3.28 -4.42
C LYS A 35 8.30 -2.10 -3.54
N ARG A 36 7.33 -1.44 -2.90
CA ARG A 36 7.59 -0.30 -2.03
C ARG A 36 8.37 -0.69 -0.78
N ALA A 37 8.05 -1.83 -0.16
CA ALA A 37 8.81 -2.33 0.98
C ALA A 37 10.29 -2.54 0.65
N ARG A 38 10.63 -3.00 -0.57
CA ARG A 38 12.03 -3.11 -1.02
C ARG A 38 12.71 -1.76 -1.13
N GLN A 39 12.05 -0.75 -1.70
CA GLN A 39 12.60 0.61 -1.75
C GLN A 39 12.96 1.14 -0.36
N ILE A 40 12.09 0.92 0.63
CA ILE A 40 12.34 1.30 2.02
C ILE A 40 13.53 0.52 2.62
N VAL A 41 13.68 -0.76 2.29
CA VAL A 41 14.84 -1.57 2.69
C VAL A 41 16.14 -1.05 2.04
N ASP A 42 16.06 -0.56 0.81
CA ASP A 42 17.19 -0.02 0.06
C ASP A 42 17.59 1.41 0.50
N GLY A 43 16.84 2.02 1.43
CA GLY A 43 17.17 3.30 2.06
C GLY A 43 16.18 4.43 1.80
N ASP A 44 15.10 4.20 1.05
CA ASP A 44 14.05 5.20 0.90
C ASP A 44 13.34 5.48 2.23
N GLU A 45 13.10 6.75 2.50
CA GLU A 45 12.33 7.16 3.67
C GLU A 45 10.84 6.80 3.50
N PRO A 46 10.19 6.23 4.54
CA PRO A 46 8.75 6.10 4.56
C PRO A 46 8.05 7.47 4.50
N LEU A 47 6.99 7.55 3.70
CA LEU A 47 6.18 8.75 3.48
C LEU A 47 5.17 8.99 4.60
N ILE A 48 4.91 7.98 5.44
CA ILE A 48 4.00 8.08 6.58
C ILE A 48 4.66 8.78 7.78
N SER A 49 3.84 9.50 8.55
CA SER A 49 4.28 10.19 9.77
C SER A 49 4.72 9.22 10.87
N LYS A 50 3.94 8.16 11.11
CA LYS A 50 4.22 7.16 12.15
C LYS A 50 4.93 5.94 11.56
N LYS A 51 6.26 6.01 11.54
CA LYS A 51 7.11 4.93 11.02
C LYS A 51 7.04 3.68 11.90
N SER A 52 6.88 2.53 11.25
CA SER A 52 7.07 1.21 11.82
C SER A 52 8.49 0.71 11.52
N PRO A 53 9.12 -0.09 12.41
CA PRO A 53 10.38 -0.78 12.10
C PRO A 53 10.22 -1.86 11.02
N ARG A 54 8.98 -2.17 10.59
CA ARG A 54 8.70 -3.15 9.55
C ARG A 54 8.44 -2.44 8.22
N PRO A 55 9.33 -2.54 7.23
CA PRO A 55 9.17 -1.85 5.94
C PRO A 55 7.86 -2.17 5.23
N LEU A 56 7.43 -3.44 5.27
CA LEU A 56 6.15 -3.84 4.69
C LEU A 56 4.95 -3.16 5.37
N SER A 57 4.99 -2.98 6.68
CA SER A 57 3.92 -2.27 7.38
C SER A 57 3.85 -0.82 6.92
N ASN A 58 5.00 -0.15 6.74
CA ASN A 58 5.04 1.21 6.21
C ASN A 58 4.43 1.28 4.81
N ALA A 59 4.84 0.38 3.90
CA ALA A 59 4.32 0.33 2.54
C ALA A 59 2.79 0.08 2.48
N VAL A 60 2.26 -0.76 3.38
CA VAL A 60 0.82 -1.00 3.48
C VAL A 60 0.07 0.26 3.92
N TRP A 61 0.61 1.00 4.89
CA TRP A 61 0.02 2.28 5.33
C TRP A 61 0.13 3.37 4.28
N GLU A 62 1.27 3.49 3.58
CA GLU A 62 1.43 4.42 2.47
C GLU A 62 0.41 4.15 1.36
N LEU A 63 0.18 2.87 1.03
CA LEU A 63 -0.81 2.49 0.04
C LEU A 63 -2.23 2.81 0.53
N TYR A 64 -2.55 2.58 1.80
CA TYR A 64 -3.85 2.89 2.38
C TYR A 64 -4.15 4.39 2.38
N GLU A 65 -3.17 5.21 2.79
CA GLU A 65 -3.25 6.68 2.81
C GLU A 65 -3.18 7.30 1.40
N GLY A 66 -2.89 6.51 0.37
CA GLY A 66 -2.80 6.97 -1.01
C GLY A 66 -1.56 7.78 -1.33
N LEU A 67 -0.50 7.62 -0.53
CA LEU A 67 0.83 8.19 -0.79
C LEU A 67 1.56 7.44 -1.91
N ILE A 68 1.16 6.18 -2.13
CA ILE A 68 1.53 5.38 -3.30
C ILE A 68 0.27 4.75 -3.90
N ASP A 69 0.37 4.35 -5.16
CA ASP A 69 -0.71 3.67 -5.88
C ASP A 69 -0.30 2.29 -6.39
N VAL A 70 -1.30 1.47 -6.69
CA VAL A 70 -1.12 0.22 -7.44
C VAL A 70 -0.75 0.55 -8.90
N VAL A 71 0.30 -0.12 -9.39
CA VAL A 71 0.77 -0.03 -10.79
C VAL A 71 0.11 -1.13 -11.62
#